data_AF-A0A2V9ZHJ7-F1
#
_entry.id   AF-A0A2V9ZHJ7-F1
#
_cell.length_a   1.000
_cell.length_b   1.000
_cell.length_c   1.000
_cell.angle_alpha   90.00
_cell.angle_beta   90.00
_cell.angle_gamma   90.00
#
_symmetry.space_group_name_H-M   'P 1'
#
loop_
_entity.id
_entity.type
_entity.pdbx_description
1 polymer ?
#
loop_
_entity_poly.entity_id
_entity_poly.type
_entity_poly.pdbx_seq_one_letter_code
_entity_poly.pdbx_strand_id
1 'polypeptide(L)'
;VLMGVPLNLDKIERDSIKRLSADAVKDAKDVGRPYKVVCRAARRDSAVTASVRLEQVPLSDPMAHVSGTSSVVYFETDVFPGLAITEDNPGLEATAYGMLADFVRAVADHKEHVK
;
A
#
# COMPACT_ATOMS: atom_id res chain seq x y z
N VAL A 1 -15.52 -1.18 0.55
CA VAL A 1 -14.09 -0.87 0.23
C VAL A 1 -13.82 0.57 0.61
N LEU A 2 -12.63 0.89 1.14
CA LEU A 2 -12.27 2.15 1.84
C LEU A 2 -12.88 3.44 1.25
N MET A 3 -12.81 3.61 -0.07
CA MET A 3 -13.25 4.84 -0.76
C MET A 3 -14.71 4.81 -1.25
N GLY A 4 -15.44 3.71 -1.08
CA GLY A 4 -16.85 3.59 -1.46
C GLY A 4 -17.15 3.62 -2.97
N VAL A 5 -16.12 3.59 -3.82
CA VAL A 5 -16.24 3.64 -5.29
C VAL A 5 -15.62 2.37 -5.88
N PRO A 6 -16.33 1.61 -6.73
CA PRO A 6 -15.75 0.50 -7.48
C PRO A 6 -14.63 1.01 -8.41
N LEU A 7 -13.45 0.38 -8.34
CA LEU A 7 -12.30 0.75 -9.16
C LEU A 7 -11.78 -0.47 -9.92
N ASN A 8 -11.89 -0.43 -11.25
CA ASN A 8 -11.41 -1.49 -12.12
C ASN A 8 -9.91 -1.34 -12.41
N LEU A 9 -9.23 -2.46 -12.67
CA LEU A 9 -7.77 -2.48 -12.92
C LEU A 9 -7.34 -1.68 -14.16
N ASP A 10 -8.22 -1.52 -15.17
CA ASP A 10 -7.96 -0.69 -16.35
C ASP A 10 -7.89 0.81 -16.02
N LYS A 11 -8.43 1.23 -14.86
CA LYS A 11 -8.39 2.62 -14.37
C LYS A 11 -7.18 2.92 -13.50
N ILE A 12 -6.32 1.94 -13.25
CA ILE A 12 -5.10 2.09 -12.46
C ILE A 12 -3.93 2.38 -13.40
N GLU A 13 -3.34 3.57 -13.28
CA GLU A 13 -2.11 3.94 -13.97
C GLU A 13 -0.96 3.07 -13.43
N ARG A 14 -0.18 2.45 -14.32
CA ARG A 14 0.88 1.51 -13.94
C ARG A 14 2.16 1.84 -14.68
N ASP A 15 3.20 2.09 -13.91
CA ASP A 15 4.56 2.22 -14.42
C ASP A 15 5.42 1.03 -13.99
N SER A 16 6.32 0.61 -14.86
CA SER A 16 7.13 -0.60 -14.69
C SER A 16 8.54 -0.26 -14.24
N ILE A 17 9.07 -1.05 -13.29
CA ILE A 17 10.45 -0.90 -12.83
C ILE A 17 11.49 -1.45 -13.81
N LYS A 18 11.07 -2.08 -14.93
CA LYS A 18 11.98 -2.77 -15.87
C LYS A 18 13.09 -1.90 -16.45
N ARG A 19 12.90 -0.59 -16.53
CA ARG A 19 13.87 0.35 -17.11
C ARG A 19 14.89 0.89 -16.09
N LEU A 20 14.75 0.53 -14.81
CA LEU A 20 15.57 1.08 -13.75
C LEU A 20 16.90 0.31 -13.62
N SER A 21 18.01 0.98 -13.88
CA SER A 21 19.36 0.43 -13.72
C SER A 21 19.82 0.45 -12.25
N ALA A 22 20.72 -0.46 -11.88
CA ALA A 22 21.34 -0.47 -10.55
C ALA A 22 22.06 0.85 -10.19
N ASP A 23 22.76 1.46 -11.15
CA ASP A 23 23.45 2.74 -10.94
C ASP A 23 22.46 3.86 -10.60
N ALA A 24 21.38 4.00 -11.39
CA ALA A 24 20.31 4.95 -11.07
C ALA A 24 19.69 4.74 -9.67
N VAL A 25 19.54 3.49 -9.21
CA VAL A 25 19.05 3.21 -7.85
C VAL A 25 20.06 3.69 -6.80
N LYS A 26 21.34 3.42 -7.02
CA LYS A 26 22.41 3.81 -6.13
C LYS A 26 22.54 5.33 -6.06
N ASP A 27 22.61 6.01 -7.20
CA ASP A 27 22.71 7.46 -7.29
C ASP A 27 21.53 8.15 -6.59
N ALA A 28 20.31 7.66 -6.83
CA ALA A 28 19.11 8.18 -6.17
C ALA A 28 19.15 8.00 -4.64
N LYS A 29 19.68 6.87 -4.17
CA LYS A 29 19.88 6.63 -2.73
C LYS A 29 20.95 7.57 -2.16
N ASP A 30 22.07 7.77 -2.87
CA ASP A 30 23.20 8.58 -2.43
C ASP A 30 22.83 10.08 -2.32
N VAL A 31 21.89 10.56 -3.15
CA VAL A 31 21.34 11.93 -3.05
C VAL A 31 20.14 12.05 -2.09
N GLY A 32 19.84 11.01 -1.30
CA GLY A 32 18.78 11.03 -0.29
C GLY A 32 17.36 11.00 -0.87
N ARG A 33 17.18 10.40 -2.05
CA ARG A 33 15.88 10.26 -2.72
C ARG A 33 15.70 8.85 -3.31
N PRO A 34 15.74 7.80 -2.48
CA PRO A 34 15.64 6.43 -2.99
C PRO A 34 14.37 6.20 -3.81
N TYR A 35 14.48 5.33 -4.81
CA TYR A 35 13.32 4.86 -5.54
C TYR A 35 12.46 3.92 -4.70
N LYS A 36 11.14 4.11 -4.75
CA LYS A 36 10.11 3.22 -4.20
C LYS A 36 9.02 2.97 -5.23
N VAL A 37 8.45 1.78 -5.26
CA VAL A 37 7.21 1.53 -6.00
C VAL A 37 6.06 1.88 -5.08
N VAL A 38 5.38 2.98 -5.36
CA VAL A 38 4.33 3.53 -4.51
C VAL A 38 2.98 3.29 -5.14
N CYS A 39 2.09 2.68 -4.35
CA CYS A 39 0.67 2.59 -4.65
C CYS A 39 -0.02 3.81 -4.05
N ARG A 40 -0.65 4.64 -4.90
CA ARG A 40 -1.44 5.80 -4.45
C ARG A 40 -2.88 5.61 -4.86
N ALA A 41 -3.79 5.96 -3.97
CA ALA A 41 -5.19 6.15 -4.28
C ALA A 41 -5.66 7.43 -3.60
N ALA A 42 -6.33 8.29 -4.35
CA ALA A 42 -6.87 9.54 -3.83
C ALA A 42 -8.32 9.68 -4.26
N ARG A 43 -9.16 10.18 -3.35
CA ARG A 43 -10.54 10.52 -3.64
C ARG A 43 -10.67 12.03 -3.73
N ARG A 44 -11.23 12.51 -4.86
CA ARG A 44 -11.67 13.91 -5.03
C ARG A 44 -13.15 13.85 -5.39
N ASP A 45 -13.99 14.36 -4.48
CA ASP A 45 -15.45 14.28 -4.58
C ASP A 45 -15.96 12.84 -4.78
N SER A 46 -16.55 12.55 -5.94
CA SER A 46 -17.05 11.22 -6.32
C SER A 46 -16.05 10.40 -7.13
N ALA A 47 -14.90 10.97 -7.50
CA ALA A 47 -13.90 10.31 -8.32
C ALA A 47 -12.75 9.76 -7.49
N VAL A 48 -12.28 8.56 -7.85
CA VAL A 48 -11.07 7.95 -7.30
C VAL A 48 -10.03 7.86 -8.41
N THR A 49 -8.84 8.39 -8.15
CA THR A 49 -7.66 8.14 -8.97
C THR A 49 -6.76 7.14 -8.26
N ALA A 50 -6.09 6.28 -9.03
CA ALA A 50 -5.14 5.32 -8.48
C ALA A 50 -3.97 5.09 -9.42
N SER A 51 -2.81 4.82 -8.83
CA SER A 51 -1.61 4.48 -9.57
C SER A 51 -0.66 3.58 -8.82
N VAL A 52 0.13 2.81 -9.55
CA VAL A 52 1.31 2.09 -9.08
C VAL A 52 2.49 2.60 -9.88
N ARG A 53 3.37 3.39 -9.25
CA ARG A 53 4.45 4.10 -9.96
C ARG A 53 5.77 3.99 -9.23
N LEU A 54 6.85 4.06 -10.01
CA LEU A 54 8.18 4.22 -9.48
C LEU A 54 8.40 5.71 -9.12
N GLU A 55 8.61 6.00 -7.84
CA GLU A 55 8.76 7.36 -7.32
C GLU A 55 10.11 7.53 -6.60
N GLN A 56 10.74 8.69 -6.74
CA GLN A 56 11.86 9.10 -5.89
C GLN A 56 11.33 9.78 -4.63
N VAL A 57 11.43 9.10 -3.51
CA VAL A 57 10.84 9.52 -2.24
C VAL A 57 11.91 10.19 -1.37
N PRO A 58 11.72 11.43 -0.88
CA PRO A 58 12.70 12.08 -0.02
C PRO A 58 12.83 11.36 1.32
N LEU A 59 14.01 11.40 1.95
CA LEU A 59 14.22 10.79 3.27
C LEU A 59 13.31 11.35 4.39
N SER A 60 12.66 12.50 4.20
CA SER A 60 11.68 13.03 5.14
C SER A 60 10.33 12.29 5.10
N ASP A 61 10.07 11.52 4.06
CA ASP A 61 8.84 10.74 3.90
C ASP A 61 9.03 9.34 4.53
N PRO A 62 8.11 8.89 5.41
CA PRO A 62 8.20 7.59 6.07
C PRO A 62 8.40 6.40 5.11
N MET A 63 7.87 6.48 3.88
CA MET A 63 7.99 5.41 2.89
C MET A 63 9.44 5.21 2.42
N ALA A 64 10.31 6.22 2.54
CA ALA A 64 11.72 6.11 2.13
C ALA A 64 12.48 5.04 2.91
N HIS A 65 12.09 4.79 4.16
CA HIS A 65 12.77 3.91 5.11
C HIS A 65 12.29 2.45 5.08
N VAL A 66 11.19 2.15 4.37
CA VAL A 66 10.68 0.79 4.23
C VAL A 66 11.64 -0.05 3.39
N SER A 67 12.04 -1.21 3.89
CA SER A 67 13.06 -2.06 3.25
C SER A 67 12.77 -3.55 3.44
N GLY A 68 13.50 -4.40 2.72
CA GLY A 68 13.29 -5.84 2.79
C GLY A 68 11.90 -6.22 2.27
N THR A 69 11.20 -7.05 3.03
CA THR A 69 9.80 -7.44 2.75
C THR A 69 8.80 -6.59 3.53
N SER A 70 9.25 -5.62 4.32
CA SER A 70 8.36 -4.71 5.05
C SER A 70 7.43 -3.95 4.11
N SER A 71 6.26 -3.59 4.61
CA SER A 71 5.26 -2.81 3.90
C SER A 71 4.77 -1.65 4.77
N VAL A 72 4.26 -0.60 4.14
CA VAL A 72 3.62 0.53 4.84
C VAL A 72 2.38 0.95 4.08
N VAL A 73 1.33 1.29 4.82
CA VAL A 73 0.19 2.03 4.30
C VAL A 73 0.13 3.37 5.01
N TYR A 74 0.16 4.45 4.24
CA TYR A 74 0.04 5.81 4.75
C TYR A 74 -1.32 6.38 4.34
N PHE A 75 -2.06 6.88 5.31
CA PHE A 75 -3.36 7.50 5.11
C PHE A 75 -3.25 8.99 5.36
N GLU A 76 -3.84 9.75 4.44
CA GLU A 76 -4.17 11.16 4.61
C GLU A 76 -5.69 11.24 4.65
N THR A 77 -6.23 11.70 5.77
CA THR A 77 -7.67 11.90 5.95
C THR A 77 -7.94 13.32 6.42
N ASP A 78 -9.21 13.69 6.46
CA ASP A 78 -9.71 14.96 7.00
C ASP A 78 -9.33 15.17 8.47
N VAL A 79 -9.34 14.09 9.28
CA VAL A 79 -8.99 14.13 10.71
C VAL A 79 -7.51 13.84 10.95
N PHE A 80 -6.94 12.86 10.23
CA PHE A 80 -5.56 12.44 10.38
C PHE A 80 -4.77 12.87 9.14
N PRO A 81 -4.04 14.01 9.19
CA PRO A 81 -3.24 14.45 8.06
C PRO A 81 -2.10 13.49 7.73
N GLY A 82 -1.78 12.55 8.63
CA GLY A 82 -0.86 11.45 8.39
C GLY A 82 -1.03 10.34 9.41
N LEU A 83 -1.41 9.15 8.95
CA LEU A 83 -1.47 7.93 9.74
C LEU A 83 -0.74 6.81 8.99
N ALA A 84 0.30 6.26 9.58
CA ALA A 84 1.05 5.15 8.99
C ALA A 84 0.78 3.85 9.76
N ILE A 85 0.54 2.77 9.02
CA ILE A 85 0.57 1.40 9.54
C ILE A 85 1.73 0.70 8.85
N THR A 86 2.70 0.24 9.62
CA THR A 86 3.89 -0.44 9.13
C THR A 86 3.87 -1.91 9.53
N GLU A 87 4.22 -2.76 8.60
CA GLU A 87 4.46 -4.19 8.81
C GLU A 87 5.93 -4.46 8.57
N ASP A 88 6.65 -4.91 9.60
CA ASP A 88 8.10 -5.12 9.52
C ASP A 88 8.45 -6.57 9.22
N ASN A 89 9.09 -6.79 8.06
CA ASN A 89 9.58 -8.09 7.58
C ASN A 89 8.63 -9.26 7.88
N PRO A 90 7.39 -9.23 7.33
CA PRO A 90 6.39 -10.23 7.66
C PRO A 90 6.80 -11.64 7.24
N GLY A 91 6.49 -12.60 8.11
CA GLY A 91 6.58 -14.03 7.82
C GLY A 91 5.32 -14.57 7.15
N LEU A 92 5.36 -15.87 6.81
CA LEU A 92 4.23 -16.57 6.19
C LEU A 92 3.00 -16.62 7.12
N GLU A 93 3.23 -16.57 8.43
CA GLU A 93 2.22 -16.60 9.47
C GLU A 93 1.22 -15.44 9.33
N ALA A 94 1.68 -14.24 8.98
CA ALA A 94 0.81 -13.07 8.84
C ALA A 94 -0.26 -13.29 7.76
N THR A 95 0.12 -13.89 6.63
CA THR A 95 -0.81 -14.25 5.56
C THR A 95 -1.77 -15.37 5.99
N ALA A 96 -1.26 -16.39 6.69
CA ALA A 96 -2.08 -17.49 7.18
C ALA A 96 -3.12 -17.03 8.22
N TYR A 97 -2.73 -16.13 9.13
CA TYR A 97 -3.63 -15.53 10.11
C TYR A 97 -4.74 -14.71 9.44
N GLY A 98 -4.45 -14.02 8.34
CA GLY A 98 -5.47 -13.32 7.55
C GLY A 98 -6.58 -14.27 7.09
N MET A 99 -6.20 -15.39 6.46
CA MET A 99 -7.16 -16.40 6.02
C MET A 99 -7.95 -17.03 7.17
N LEU A 100 -7.28 -17.35 8.28
CA LEU A 100 -7.93 -17.93 9.46
C LEU A 100 -8.93 -16.96 10.09
N ALA A 101 -8.56 -15.68 10.22
CA ALA A 101 -9.44 -14.66 10.76
C ALA A 101 -10.69 -14.49 9.90
N ASP A 102 -10.54 -14.50 8.58
CA ASP A 102 -11.68 -14.42 7.66
C ASP A 102 -12.58 -15.66 7.75
N PHE A 103 -11.99 -16.85 7.87
CA PHE A 103 -12.75 -18.08 8.08
C PHE A 103 -13.57 -18.05 9.38
N VAL A 104 -12.93 -17.67 10.50
CA VAL A 104 -13.61 -17.57 11.80
C VAL A 104 -14.78 -16.58 11.74
N ARG A 105 -14.58 -15.40 11.13
CA ARG A 105 -15.64 -14.40 10.94
C ARG A 105 -16.80 -14.97 10.12
N ALA A 106 -16.51 -15.59 8.96
CA ALA A 106 -17.54 -16.14 8.09
C ALA A 106 -18.42 -17.20 8.79
N VAL A 107 -17.81 -18.05 9.63
CA VAL A 107 -18.55 -19.07 10.39
C VAL A 107 -19.32 -18.47 11.58
N ALA A 108 -18.77 -17.42 12.22
CA ALA A 108 -19.46 -16.72 13.31
C ALA A 108 -20.72 -16.00 12.81
N ASP A 109 -20.60 -15.25 11.71
CA ASP A 109 -21.72 -14.49 11.11
C ASP A 109 -22.83 -15.43 10.61
N HIS A 110 -22.49 -16.61 10.10
CA HIS A 110 -23.47 -17.61 9.68
C HIS A 110 -24.34 -18.14 10.84
N LYS A 111 -23.85 -18.10 12.09
CA LYS A 111 -24.66 -18.51 13.25
C LYS A 111 -25.71 -17.47 13.64
N GLU A 112 -25.54 -16.21 13.25
CA GLU A 112 -26.50 -15.13 13.55
C GLU A 112 -27.67 -15.08 12.55
N HIS A 113 -27.52 -15.65 11.35
CA HIS A 113 -28.58 -15.66 10.33
C HIS A 113 -29.41 -16.95 10.28
N VAL A 114 -29.12 -17.92 11.15
CA VAL A 114 -29.86 -19.19 11.29
C VAL A 114 -30.67 -19.23 12.61
N LYS A 115 -30.66 -18.15 13.40
CA LYS A 115 -31.58 -17.92 14.51
C LYS A 115 -32.72 -16.99 14.09
#